data_AF-A0A3M5GNS1-F1
#
_entry.id   AF-A0A3M5GNS1-F1
#
_cell.length_a   1.000
_cell.length_b   1.000
_cell.length_c   1.000
_cell.angle_alpha   90.00
_cell.angle_beta   90.00
_cell.angle_gamma   90.00
#
_symmetry.space_group_name_H-M   'P 1'
#
loop_
_entity.id
_entity.type
_entity.pdbx_description
1 polymer ?
#
loop_
_entity_poly.entity_id
_entity_poly.type
_entity_poly.pdbx_seq_one_letter_code
_entity_poly.pdbx_strand_id
1 'polypeptide(L)'
;MGRLFDSFFIGGFECASHRRSDGVRLDLLHSTGHDRWAPEDFAAMATHGIRTVRDGLRWHLIETSPNCYDWSSFLPMLRAARRQGTQVIWDLCHYGYPDDLDIWRPEFVERFARFAAAVAQVVKDEGETAPFYSPINEISFWSWAGGEVAYFNPGSQQRGMELKQQLVRASIAAIEVIRAIEPGARFIQAEPLIHVVPATRGSAEIAAAECYRQAQFEAWDLLSGRQLPGLGGRSVSGCVGRQLLPP
;
A
#
# COMPACT_ATOMS: atom_id res chain seq x y z
N MET A 1 10.79 15.06 21.35
CA MET A 1 10.29 14.07 20.36
C MET A 1 9.68 14.87 19.21
N GLY A 2 10.26 14.83 18.01
CA GLY A 2 9.67 15.51 16.84
C GLY A 2 8.32 14.89 16.48
N ARG A 3 7.43 15.65 15.82
CA ARG A 3 6.18 15.09 15.29
C ARG A 3 6.51 14.05 14.20
N LEU A 4 5.80 12.92 14.20
CA LEU A 4 5.95 11.86 13.20
C LEU A 4 5.48 12.33 11.81
N PHE A 5 4.35 13.03 11.80
CA PHE A 5 3.70 13.59 10.62
C PHE A 5 3.63 15.13 10.70
N ASP A 6 3.60 15.78 9.55
CA ASP A 6 3.62 17.25 9.43
C ASP A 6 2.25 17.89 9.72
N SER A 7 1.16 17.11 9.70
CA SER A 7 -0.17 17.53 10.18
C SER A 7 -0.87 16.43 10.99
N PHE A 8 -1.85 16.84 11.81
CA PHE A 8 -2.69 15.90 12.57
C PHE A 8 -3.66 15.14 11.66
N PHE A 9 -4.38 15.86 10.80
CA PHE A 9 -5.17 15.25 9.74
C PHE A 9 -4.27 14.84 8.59
N ILE A 10 -4.50 13.64 8.06
CA ILE A 10 -3.84 13.11 6.88
C ILE A 10 -4.86 13.16 5.74
N GLY A 11 -4.55 13.90 4.69
CA GLY A 11 -5.35 13.92 3.46
C GLY A 11 -5.04 12.69 2.60
N GLY A 12 -5.81 12.49 1.53
CA GLY A 12 -5.52 11.42 0.59
C GLY A 12 -6.13 11.68 -0.77
N PHE A 13 -5.40 11.27 -1.81
CA PHE A 13 -5.92 11.14 -3.16
C PHE A 13 -6.01 9.65 -3.50
N GLU A 14 -7.19 9.22 -3.88
CA GLU A 14 -7.45 7.82 -4.17
C GLU A 14 -6.67 7.40 -5.43
N CYS A 15 -5.77 6.43 -5.26
CA CYS A 15 -4.76 6.05 -6.25
C CYS A 15 -4.83 4.59 -6.70
N ALA A 16 -5.92 3.88 -6.37
CA ALA A 16 -6.14 2.53 -6.84
C ALA A 16 -6.06 2.46 -8.37
N SER A 17 -5.37 1.42 -8.85
CA SER A 17 -5.22 1.15 -10.28
C SER A 17 -5.68 -0.26 -10.70
N HIS A 18 -6.69 -0.81 -10.02
CA HIS A 18 -7.13 -2.20 -10.19
C HIS A 18 -7.79 -2.47 -11.55
N ARG A 19 -7.80 -3.74 -11.94
CA ARG A 19 -8.51 -4.27 -13.10
C ARG A 19 -9.77 -5.00 -12.66
N ARG A 20 -10.90 -4.64 -13.27
CA ARG A 20 -12.18 -5.34 -13.08
C ARG A 20 -12.20 -6.66 -13.85
N SER A 21 -13.22 -7.47 -13.58
CA SER A 21 -13.47 -8.74 -14.26
C SER A 21 -13.75 -8.61 -15.76
N ASP A 22 -14.22 -7.45 -16.22
CA ASP A 22 -14.42 -7.13 -17.65
C ASP A 22 -13.13 -6.72 -18.37
N GLY A 23 -11.99 -6.72 -17.67
CA GLY A 23 -10.70 -6.33 -18.22
C GLY A 23 -10.47 -4.82 -18.30
N VAL A 24 -11.41 -3.99 -17.83
CA VAL A 24 -11.18 -2.54 -17.74
C VAL A 24 -10.32 -2.23 -16.53
N ARG A 25 -9.23 -1.48 -16.75
CA ARG A 25 -8.42 -0.90 -15.66
C ARG A 25 -9.05 0.42 -15.22
N LEU A 26 -9.28 0.55 -13.91
CA LEU A 26 -9.63 1.82 -13.29
C LEU A 26 -8.36 2.46 -12.76
N ASP A 27 -7.96 3.62 -13.27
CA ASP A 27 -6.90 4.46 -12.73
C ASP A 27 -7.54 5.68 -12.06
N LEU A 28 -7.56 5.69 -10.72
CA LEU A 28 -8.32 6.69 -9.98
C LEU A 28 -7.63 8.07 -9.96
N LEU A 29 -6.29 8.11 -10.04
CA LEU A 29 -5.56 9.37 -10.21
C LEU A 29 -5.91 10.04 -11.53
N HIS A 30 -5.99 9.24 -12.61
CA HIS A 30 -6.42 9.74 -13.91
C HIS A 30 -7.89 10.14 -13.92
N SER A 31 -8.78 9.30 -13.37
CA SER A 31 -10.23 9.52 -13.42
C SER A 31 -10.69 10.76 -12.66
N THR A 32 -10.02 11.09 -11.56
CA THR A 32 -10.27 12.31 -10.77
C THR A 32 -9.55 13.52 -11.35
N GLY A 33 -8.58 13.31 -12.23
CA GLY A 33 -7.71 14.33 -12.80
C GLY A 33 -6.58 14.77 -11.87
N HIS A 34 -6.39 14.12 -10.71
CA HIS A 34 -5.32 14.42 -9.77
C HIS A 34 -3.93 14.37 -10.44
N ASP A 35 -3.73 13.44 -11.37
CA ASP A 35 -2.47 13.33 -12.11
C ASP A 35 -2.09 14.58 -12.91
N ARG A 36 -3.06 15.41 -13.29
CA ARG A 36 -2.87 16.69 -13.97
C ARG A 36 -2.84 17.87 -13.01
N TRP A 37 -3.64 17.81 -11.94
CA TRP A 37 -3.87 18.93 -11.02
C TRP A 37 -3.17 18.77 -9.66
N ALA A 38 -2.24 17.82 -9.53
CA ALA A 38 -1.50 17.58 -8.29
C ALA A 38 -0.91 18.85 -7.64
N PRO A 39 -0.30 19.82 -8.39
CA PRO A 39 0.18 21.05 -7.78
C PRO A 39 -0.92 21.89 -7.10
N GLU A 40 -2.07 22.03 -7.74
CA GLU A 40 -3.24 22.75 -7.24
C GLU A 40 -3.90 22.01 -6.08
N ASP A 41 -4.01 20.68 -6.18
CA ASP A 41 -4.60 19.82 -5.17
C ASP A 41 -3.77 19.82 -3.88
N PHE A 42 -2.43 19.72 -3.98
CA PHE A 42 -1.54 19.86 -2.82
C PHE A 42 -1.59 21.26 -2.22
N ALA A 43 -1.68 22.31 -3.06
CA ALA A 43 -1.83 23.67 -2.57
C ALA A 43 -3.17 23.85 -1.82
N ALA A 44 -4.27 23.27 -2.33
CA ALA A 44 -5.57 23.31 -1.69
C ALA A 44 -5.56 22.63 -0.32
N MET A 45 -5.00 21.42 -0.22
CA MET A 45 -4.78 20.73 1.07
C MET A 45 -4.00 21.62 2.05
N ALA A 46 -2.99 22.32 1.55
CA ALA A 46 -2.18 23.18 2.36
C ALA A 46 -2.96 24.37 2.95
N THR A 47 -3.96 24.91 2.24
CA THR A 47 -4.83 25.99 2.78
C THR A 47 -5.68 25.53 3.97
N HIS A 48 -5.97 24.23 4.07
CA HIS A 48 -6.72 23.62 5.18
C HIS A 48 -5.83 23.10 6.31
N GLY A 49 -4.53 23.40 6.29
CA GLY A 49 -3.59 22.92 7.31
C GLY A 49 -3.26 21.43 7.22
N ILE A 50 -3.62 20.77 6.11
CA ILE A 50 -3.22 19.40 5.81
C ILE A 50 -1.86 19.46 5.12
N ARG A 51 -0.85 18.83 5.72
CA ARG A 51 0.54 18.79 5.24
C ARG A 51 1.03 17.37 5.01
N THR A 52 0.41 16.39 5.65
CA THR A 52 0.63 14.98 5.38
C THR A 52 -0.51 14.45 4.50
N VAL A 53 -0.16 13.82 3.38
CA VAL A 53 -1.12 13.28 2.40
C VAL A 53 -0.71 11.87 2.01
N ARG A 54 -1.69 11.02 1.71
CA ARG A 54 -1.46 9.73 1.05
C ARG A 54 -1.76 9.84 -0.44
N ASP A 55 -0.83 9.36 -1.26
CA ASP A 55 -0.92 9.38 -2.72
C ASP A 55 -0.10 8.23 -3.28
N GLY A 56 -0.20 7.89 -4.57
CA GLY A 56 0.32 6.63 -5.07
C GLY A 56 0.96 6.65 -6.45
N LEU A 57 1.74 5.60 -6.69
CA LEU A 57 2.40 5.35 -7.96
C LEU A 57 1.51 4.48 -8.85
N ARG A 58 1.52 4.79 -10.15
CA ARG A 58 0.85 4.00 -11.17
C ARG A 58 1.84 2.99 -11.75
N TRP A 59 2.18 1.95 -10.98
CA TRP A 59 3.19 0.96 -11.35
C TRP A 59 3.01 0.42 -12.79
N HIS A 60 1.75 0.15 -13.17
CA HIS A 60 1.40 -0.31 -14.51
C HIS A 60 1.73 0.66 -15.67
N LEU A 61 1.87 1.97 -15.41
CA LEU A 61 2.35 2.96 -16.37
C LEU A 61 3.86 3.17 -16.28
N ILE A 62 4.41 3.09 -15.08
CA ILE A 62 5.83 3.34 -14.85
C ILE A 62 6.68 2.21 -15.43
N GLU A 63 6.26 0.95 -15.26
CA GLU A 63 7.00 -0.22 -15.74
C GLU A 63 6.19 -0.99 -16.80
N THR A 64 6.01 -0.39 -17.97
CA THR A 64 5.32 -1.04 -19.11
C THR A 64 6.14 -2.17 -19.75
N SER A 65 7.45 -2.19 -19.52
CA SER A 65 8.36 -3.26 -19.93
C SER A 65 9.25 -3.66 -18.74
N PRO A 66 9.56 -4.96 -18.56
CA PRO A 66 10.29 -5.42 -17.38
C PRO A 66 11.59 -4.66 -17.12
N ASN A 67 11.68 -4.03 -15.94
CA ASN A 67 12.81 -3.24 -15.45
C ASN A 67 13.15 -1.99 -16.28
N CYS A 68 12.22 -1.52 -17.11
CA CYS A 68 12.32 -0.24 -17.81
C CYS A 68 11.32 0.73 -17.19
N TYR A 69 11.81 1.81 -16.60
CA TYR A 69 10.99 2.73 -15.83
C TYR A 69 10.82 4.07 -16.54
N ASP A 70 9.58 4.42 -16.86
CA ASP A 70 9.18 5.77 -17.26
C ASP A 70 8.56 6.50 -16.07
N TRP A 71 9.27 7.50 -15.56
CA TRP A 71 8.83 8.28 -14.40
C TRP A 71 7.93 9.47 -14.75
N SER A 72 7.52 9.62 -16.01
CA SER A 72 6.68 10.71 -16.50
C SER A 72 5.37 10.87 -15.72
N SER A 73 4.82 9.76 -15.22
CA SER A 73 3.58 9.73 -14.44
C SER A 73 3.77 10.04 -12.94
N PHE A 74 5.01 10.12 -12.44
CA PHE A 74 5.34 10.22 -11.00
C PHE A 74 6.16 11.46 -10.66
N LEU A 75 7.23 11.77 -11.40
CA LEU A 75 8.10 12.91 -11.10
C LEU A 75 7.38 14.25 -11.01
N PRO A 76 6.38 14.57 -11.87
CA PRO A 76 5.61 15.81 -11.72
C PRO A 76 4.90 15.91 -10.38
N MET A 77 4.32 14.82 -9.89
CA MET A 77 3.60 14.74 -8.61
C MET A 77 4.56 14.86 -7.43
N LEU A 78 5.67 14.10 -7.45
CA LEU A 78 6.73 14.17 -6.44
C LEU A 78 7.27 15.60 -6.29
N ARG A 79 7.61 16.24 -7.41
CA ARG A 79 8.10 17.62 -7.43
C ARG A 79 7.03 18.63 -7.00
N ALA A 80 5.76 18.37 -7.30
CA ALA A 80 4.64 19.21 -6.85
C ALA A 80 4.48 19.16 -5.33
N ALA A 81 4.47 17.97 -4.73
CA ALA A 81 4.44 17.79 -3.28
C ALA A 81 5.60 18.52 -2.59
N ARG A 82 6.83 18.35 -3.10
CA ARG A 82 8.02 19.04 -2.59
C ARG A 82 7.89 20.57 -2.66
N ARG A 83 7.42 21.12 -3.78
CA ARG A 83 7.21 22.57 -3.93
C ARG A 83 6.20 23.13 -2.92
N GLN A 84 5.16 22.35 -2.59
CA GLN A 84 4.13 22.76 -1.64
C GLN A 84 4.48 22.43 -0.17
N GLY A 85 5.62 21.76 0.07
CA GLY A 85 5.99 21.28 1.40
C GLY A 85 5.02 20.24 1.95
N THR A 86 4.46 19.41 1.07
CA THR A 86 3.57 18.30 1.43
C THR A 86 4.39 17.05 1.67
N GLN A 87 4.28 16.48 2.87
CA GLN A 87 4.80 15.15 3.19
C GLN A 87 3.84 14.11 2.61
N VAL A 88 4.33 13.34 1.64
CA VAL A 88 3.53 12.30 1.01
C VAL A 88 3.91 10.92 1.54
N ILE A 89 2.89 10.11 1.83
CA ILE A 89 3.01 8.67 2.04
C ILE A 89 2.71 8.02 0.70
N TRP A 90 3.77 7.55 0.02
CA TRP A 90 3.67 7.00 -1.32
C TRP A 90 3.23 5.54 -1.33
N ASP A 91 2.04 5.27 -1.85
CA ASP A 91 1.56 3.92 -2.15
C ASP A 91 2.29 3.37 -3.37
N LEU A 92 3.08 2.31 -3.20
CA LEU A 92 3.83 1.71 -4.31
C LEU A 92 2.95 0.78 -5.14
N CYS A 93 2.04 0.06 -4.50
CA CYS A 93 1.08 -0.81 -5.16
C CYS A 93 -0.30 -0.70 -4.48
N HIS A 94 -1.21 0.00 -5.16
CA HIS A 94 -2.60 0.15 -4.75
C HIS A 94 -3.51 -0.65 -5.69
N TYR A 95 -3.60 -1.97 -5.45
CA TYR A 95 -4.36 -2.98 -6.20
C TYR A 95 -4.02 -3.14 -7.71
N GLY A 96 -3.12 -2.32 -8.24
CA GLY A 96 -2.70 -2.35 -9.64
C GLY A 96 -1.22 -2.71 -9.80
N TYR A 97 -0.96 -3.55 -10.80
CA TYR A 97 0.36 -4.00 -11.22
C TYR A 97 0.42 -4.12 -12.76
N PRO A 98 1.62 -4.18 -13.37
CA PRO A 98 1.81 -4.38 -14.82
C PRO A 98 1.02 -5.56 -15.41
N ASP A 99 0.50 -5.41 -16.63
CA ASP A 99 -0.39 -6.39 -17.27
C ASP A 99 0.28 -7.72 -17.59
N ASP A 100 1.60 -7.73 -17.73
CA ASP A 100 2.38 -8.91 -18.07
C ASP A 100 2.79 -9.75 -16.83
N LEU A 101 2.48 -9.27 -15.62
CA LEU A 101 2.80 -9.96 -14.38
C LEU A 101 1.70 -10.95 -13.95
N ASP A 102 2.12 -12.18 -13.64
CA ASP A 102 1.30 -13.15 -12.92
C ASP A 102 1.58 -13.04 -11.41
N ILE A 103 0.61 -12.52 -10.65
CA ILE A 103 0.71 -12.29 -9.20
C ILE A 103 0.91 -13.58 -8.38
N TRP A 104 0.57 -14.74 -8.94
CA TRP A 104 0.70 -16.02 -8.25
C TRP A 104 2.14 -16.56 -8.28
N ARG A 105 3.00 -15.96 -9.11
CA ARG A 105 4.35 -16.43 -9.39
C ARG A 105 5.38 -15.70 -8.53
N PRO A 106 6.47 -16.36 -8.08
CA PRO A 106 7.55 -15.71 -7.33
C PRO A 106 8.11 -14.44 -8.00
N GLU A 107 8.09 -14.41 -9.33
CA GLU A 107 8.52 -13.30 -10.17
C GLU A 107 7.77 -11.99 -9.86
N PHE A 108 6.53 -12.07 -9.35
CA PHE A 108 5.80 -10.89 -8.87
C PHE A 108 6.53 -10.23 -7.69
N VAL A 109 6.95 -11.02 -6.70
CA VAL A 109 7.69 -10.54 -5.52
C VAL A 109 9.01 -9.92 -5.95
N GLU A 110 9.75 -10.62 -6.81
CA GLU A 110 11.05 -10.15 -7.28
C GLU A 110 10.95 -8.87 -8.12
N ARG A 111 9.97 -8.79 -9.02
CA ARG A 111 9.77 -7.61 -9.87
C ARG A 111 9.25 -6.43 -9.07
N PHE A 112 8.35 -6.67 -8.13
CA PHE A 112 7.90 -5.62 -7.21
C PHE A 112 9.05 -5.06 -6.36
N ALA A 113 9.95 -5.92 -5.86
CA ALA A 113 11.14 -5.47 -5.14
C ALA A 113 12.07 -4.63 -6.03
N ARG A 114 12.31 -5.03 -7.29
CA ARG A 114 13.12 -4.23 -8.22
C ARG A 114 12.47 -2.87 -8.53
N PHE A 115 11.16 -2.84 -8.73
CA PHE A 115 10.41 -1.60 -8.90
C PHE A 115 10.52 -0.71 -7.65
N ALA A 116 10.28 -1.26 -6.46
CA ALA A 116 10.39 -0.54 -5.19
C ALA A 116 11.80 0.04 -4.96
N ALA A 117 12.85 -0.70 -5.32
CA ALA A 117 14.23 -0.21 -5.30
C ALA A 117 14.43 0.97 -6.25
N ALA A 118 13.91 0.88 -7.47
CA ALA A 118 14.00 1.96 -8.46
C ALA A 118 13.23 3.21 -8.00
N VAL A 119 12.07 3.04 -7.37
CA VAL A 119 11.30 4.13 -6.75
C VAL A 119 12.12 4.81 -5.64
N ALA A 120 12.70 4.03 -4.72
CA ALA A 120 13.51 4.59 -3.65
C ALA A 120 14.72 5.37 -4.18
N GLN A 121 15.36 4.87 -5.24
CA GLN A 121 16.49 5.54 -5.86
C GLN A 121 16.06 6.88 -6.49
N VAL A 122 14.98 6.91 -7.29
CA VAL A 122 14.54 8.16 -7.93
C VAL A 122 14.04 9.18 -6.90
N VAL A 123 13.36 8.76 -5.84
CA VAL A 123 12.92 9.65 -4.75
C VAL A 123 14.12 10.25 -4.02
N LYS A 124 15.16 9.44 -3.77
CA LYS A 124 16.42 9.90 -3.18
C LYS A 124 17.17 10.87 -4.11
N ASP A 125 17.20 10.59 -5.42
CA ASP A 125 17.85 11.45 -6.42
C ASP A 125 17.14 12.80 -6.57
N GLU A 126 15.82 12.84 -6.38
CA GLU A 126 15.03 14.09 -6.28
C GLU A 126 15.25 14.84 -4.96
N GLY A 127 16.04 14.26 -4.04
CA GLY A 127 16.51 14.89 -2.81
C GLY A 127 15.51 14.78 -1.66
N GLU A 128 14.65 13.76 -1.62
CA GLU A 128 13.90 13.43 -0.41
C GLU A 128 14.75 12.62 0.57
N THR A 129 14.76 13.08 1.81
CA THR A 129 15.43 12.41 2.93
C THR A 129 14.38 11.91 3.90
N ALA A 130 14.44 10.64 4.28
CA ALA A 130 13.42 9.96 5.10
C ALA A 130 11.97 9.95 4.52
N PRO A 131 11.78 9.51 3.26
CA PRO A 131 10.47 9.37 2.63
C PRO A 131 9.58 8.35 3.35
N PHE A 132 8.26 8.49 3.19
CA PHE A 132 7.26 7.55 3.69
C PHE A 132 6.67 6.72 2.55
N TYR A 133 6.58 5.41 2.76
CA TYR A 133 6.02 4.48 1.77
C TYR A 133 4.94 3.59 2.38
N SER A 134 3.92 3.26 1.59
CA SER A 134 3.08 2.08 1.79
C SER A 134 3.38 1.08 0.68
N PRO A 135 4.07 -0.04 0.96
CA PRO A 135 4.45 -0.98 -0.09
C PRO A 135 3.23 -1.56 -0.81
N ILE A 136 2.33 -2.21 -0.08
CA ILE A 136 1.11 -2.79 -0.63
C ILE A 136 -0.07 -2.30 0.20
N ASN A 137 -1.03 -1.68 -0.47
CA ASN A 137 -2.25 -1.22 0.17
C ASN A 137 -3.17 -2.41 0.53
N GLU A 138 -3.62 -2.44 1.79
CA GLU A 138 -4.67 -3.32 2.30
C GLU A 138 -4.56 -4.77 1.82
N ILE A 139 -3.48 -5.43 2.23
CA ILE A 139 -3.20 -6.83 1.95
C ILE A 139 -4.42 -7.70 2.29
N SER A 140 -5.06 -7.51 3.45
CA SER A 140 -6.24 -8.33 3.81
C SER A 140 -7.43 -8.09 2.90
N PHE A 141 -7.73 -6.84 2.56
CA PHE A 141 -8.84 -6.53 1.66
C PHE A 141 -8.57 -7.06 0.25
N TRP A 142 -7.37 -6.84 -0.29
CA TRP A 142 -7.02 -7.34 -1.62
C TRP A 142 -7.04 -8.87 -1.68
N SER A 143 -6.54 -9.53 -0.63
CA SER A 143 -6.58 -10.99 -0.52
C SER A 143 -8.01 -11.53 -0.57
N TRP A 144 -8.93 -10.89 0.16
CA TRP A 144 -10.35 -11.25 0.11
C TRP A 144 -10.97 -10.91 -1.25
N ALA A 145 -10.90 -9.63 -1.66
CA ALA A 145 -11.55 -9.13 -2.85
C ALA A 145 -11.05 -9.83 -4.13
N GLY A 146 -9.74 -9.93 -4.33
CA GLY A 146 -9.16 -10.50 -5.54
C GLY A 146 -8.84 -11.99 -5.48
N GLY A 147 -8.65 -12.54 -4.28
CA GLY A 147 -8.27 -13.93 -4.07
C GLY A 147 -9.43 -14.86 -3.70
N GLU A 148 -10.40 -14.35 -2.92
CA GLU A 148 -11.46 -15.15 -2.32
C GLU A 148 -12.80 -15.04 -3.07
N VAL A 149 -13.22 -13.81 -3.40
CA VAL A 149 -14.55 -13.53 -3.95
C VAL A 149 -14.55 -13.03 -5.40
N ALA A 150 -13.38 -12.98 -6.05
CA ALA A 150 -13.21 -12.55 -7.44
C ALA A 150 -13.82 -11.17 -7.78
N TYR A 151 -13.78 -10.22 -6.85
CA TYR A 151 -14.32 -8.86 -7.00
C TYR A 151 -13.50 -8.00 -7.99
N PHE A 152 -12.17 -8.08 -7.95
CA PHE A 152 -11.26 -7.49 -8.94
C PHE A 152 -9.99 -8.33 -9.07
N ASN A 153 -9.04 -7.92 -9.92
CA ASN A 153 -7.79 -8.66 -10.17
C ASN A 153 -7.08 -9.10 -8.87
N PRO A 154 -6.59 -10.36 -8.80
CA PRO A 154 -6.51 -11.34 -9.89
C PRO A 154 -7.82 -12.07 -10.24
N GLY A 155 -8.93 -11.79 -9.56
CA GLY A 155 -10.25 -12.33 -9.93
C GLY A 155 -10.39 -13.82 -9.70
N SER A 156 -9.68 -14.39 -8.72
CA SER A 156 -9.78 -15.80 -8.36
C SER A 156 -10.78 -16.02 -7.22
N GLN A 157 -11.16 -17.28 -7.03
CA GLN A 157 -12.00 -17.71 -5.92
C GLN A 157 -11.24 -18.69 -5.03
N GLN A 158 -11.49 -18.64 -3.72
CA GLN A 158 -10.94 -19.57 -2.71
C GLN A 158 -9.41 -19.64 -2.64
N ARG A 159 -8.71 -18.56 -3.04
CA ARG A 159 -7.25 -18.42 -2.99
C ARG A 159 -6.81 -17.22 -2.13
N GLY A 160 -7.66 -16.74 -1.24
CA GLY A 160 -7.38 -15.54 -0.44
C GLY A 160 -6.10 -15.66 0.40
N MET A 161 -5.88 -16.81 1.06
CA MET A 161 -4.67 -17.03 1.86
C MET A 161 -3.39 -17.11 1.00
N GLU A 162 -3.47 -17.74 -0.17
CA GLU A 162 -2.33 -17.83 -1.10
C GLU A 162 -1.93 -16.43 -1.59
N LEU A 163 -2.91 -15.60 -1.97
CA LEU A 163 -2.68 -14.22 -2.37
C LEU A 163 -2.10 -13.41 -1.21
N LYS A 164 -2.63 -13.58 0.01
CA LYS A 164 -2.13 -12.91 1.22
C LYS A 164 -0.65 -13.17 1.45
N GLN A 165 -0.22 -14.42 1.36
CA GLN A 165 1.20 -14.79 1.53
C GLN A 165 2.10 -14.17 0.46
N GLN A 166 1.64 -14.13 -0.80
CA GLN A 166 2.39 -13.47 -1.88
C GLN A 166 2.54 -11.96 -1.65
N LEU A 167 1.45 -11.29 -1.27
CA LEU A 167 1.46 -9.86 -0.97
C LEU A 167 2.35 -9.54 0.25
N VAL A 168 2.30 -10.36 1.30
CA VAL A 168 3.20 -10.21 2.46
C VAL A 168 4.67 -10.34 2.05
N ARG A 169 5.03 -11.35 1.25
CA ARG A 169 6.40 -11.53 0.73
C ARG A 169 6.85 -10.33 -0.10
N ALA A 170 6.00 -9.86 -1.01
CA ALA A 170 6.25 -8.69 -1.84
C ALA A 170 6.46 -7.42 -0.98
N SER A 171 5.63 -7.20 0.03
CA SER A 171 5.79 -6.07 0.94
C SER A 171 7.09 -6.15 1.75
N ILE A 172 7.48 -7.32 2.26
CA ILE A 172 8.73 -7.49 3.00
C ILE A 172 9.93 -7.23 2.09
N ALA A 173 9.94 -7.84 0.91
CA ALA A 173 11.03 -7.67 -0.06
C ALA A 173 11.20 -6.20 -0.48
N ALA A 174 10.10 -5.49 -0.72
CA ALA A 174 10.12 -4.05 -1.00
C ALA A 174 10.69 -3.23 0.18
N ILE A 175 10.28 -3.52 1.42
CA ILE A 175 10.81 -2.82 2.61
C ILE A 175 12.32 -3.02 2.73
N GLU A 176 12.82 -4.24 2.53
CA GLU A 176 14.25 -4.56 2.66
C GLU A 176 15.10 -3.78 1.64
N VAL A 177 14.69 -3.78 0.37
CA VAL A 177 15.45 -3.07 -0.69
C VAL A 177 15.36 -1.56 -0.55
N ILE A 178 14.20 -1.01 -0.16
CA ILE A 178 14.05 0.43 0.08
C ILE A 178 14.97 0.87 1.22
N ARG A 179 15.00 0.11 2.33
CA ARG A 179 15.88 0.42 3.49
C ARG A 179 17.36 0.37 3.14
N ALA A 180 17.76 -0.53 2.25
CA ALA A 180 19.15 -0.60 1.79
C ALA A 180 19.56 0.67 1.02
N ILE A 181 18.63 1.28 0.28
CA ILE A 181 18.88 2.51 -0.50
C ILE A 181 18.76 3.75 0.37
N GLU A 182 17.71 3.83 1.18
CA GLU A 182 17.39 4.96 2.05
C GLU A 182 17.08 4.46 3.47
N PRO A 183 18.09 4.38 4.36
CA PRO A 183 17.91 3.90 5.74
C PRO A 183 16.96 4.77 6.58
N GLY A 184 16.75 6.03 6.19
CA GLY A 184 15.79 6.93 6.84
C GLY A 184 14.33 6.67 6.45
N ALA A 185 14.06 5.83 5.46
CA ALA A 185 12.71 5.57 4.96
C ALA A 185 11.79 4.99 6.05
N ARG A 186 10.53 5.43 6.04
CA ARG A 186 9.48 5.01 6.96
C ARG A 186 8.37 4.28 6.22
N PHE A 187 7.74 3.32 6.89
CA PHE A 187 6.80 2.41 6.25
C PHE A 187 5.47 2.42 6.99
N ILE A 188 4.39 2.52 6.22
CA ILE A 188 3.01 2.48 6.70
C ILE A 188 2.32 1.29 6.05
N GLN A 189 1.74 0.43 6.89
CA GLN A 189 0.95 -0.71 6.44
C GLN A 189 -0.52 -0.35 6.59
N ALA A 190 -1.17 0.00 5.47
CA ALA A 190 -2.59 0.28 5.42
C ALA A 190 -3.38 -1.04 5.49
N GLU A 191 -4.27 -1.17 6.46
CA GLU A 191 -5.16 -2.32 6.62
C GLU A 191 -6.54 -1.80 7.06
N PRO A 192 -7.64 -2.44 6.61
CA PRO A 192 -8.98 -2.08 7.04
C PRO A 192 -9.16 -2.40 8.53
N LEU A 193 -9.60 -1.41 9.30
CA LEU A 193 -10.00 -1.59 10.69
C LEU A 193 -11.52 -1.57 10.78
N ILE A 194 -12.11 -2.74 11.02
CA ILE A 194 -13.55 -2.94 11.04
C ILE A 194 -13.99 -3.27 12.47
N HIS A 195 -14.98 -2.52 12.96
CA HIS A 195 -15.63 -2.85 14.22
C HIS A 195 -16.68 -3.93 13.98
N VAL A 196 -16.34 -5.17 14.33
CA VAL A 196 -17.18 -6.35 14.14
C VAL A 196 -18.00 -6.59 15.39
N VAL A 197 -19.32 -6.62 15.24
CA VAL A 197 -20.26 -6.96 16.32
C VAL A 197 -21.13 -8.15 15.91
N PRO A 198 -21.47 -9.05 16.84
CA PRO A 198 -22.36 -10.16 16.52
C PRO A 198 -23.77 -9.64 16.28
N ALA A 199 -24.47 -10.24 15.32
CA ALA A 199 -25.86 -9.87 14.99
C ALA A 199 -26.84 -10.16 16.14
N THR A 200 -26.53 -11.18 16.95
CA THR A 200 -27.34 -11.61 18.10
C THR A 200 -26.42 -11.88 19.31
N ARG A 201 -27.02 -12.15 20.47
CA ARG A 201 -26.28 -12.61 21.66
C ARG A 201 -26.07 -14.14 21.68
N GLY A 202 -26.30 -14.82 20.57
CA GLY A 202 -26.04 -16.25 20.43
C GLY A 202 -24.54 -16.53 20.52
N SER A 203 -24.18 -17.63 21.20
CA SER A 203 -22.77 -17.98 21.43
C SER A 203 -22.02 -18.25 20.13
N ALA A 204 -22.68 -18.84 19.12
CA ALA A 204 -22.09 -19.10 17.81
C ALA A 204 -21.80 -17.80 17.04
N GLU A 205 -22.72 -16.84 17.06
CA GLU A 205 -22.58 -15.55 16.41
C GLU A 205 -21.51 -14.69 17.10
N ILE A 206 -21.43 -14.74 18.43
CA ILE A 206 -20.35 -14.11 19.20
C ILE A 206 -18.99 -14.69 18.78
N ALA A 207 -18.88 -16.01 18.71
CA ALA A 207 -17.64 -16.67 18.30
C ALA A 207 -17.25 -16.32 16.85
N ALA A 208 -18.22 -16.32 15.93
CA ALA A 208 -17.97 -15.95 14.54
C ALA A 208 -17.52 -14.48 14.39
N ALA A 209 -18.15 -13.56 15.11
CA ALA A 209 -17.76 -12.15 15.16
C ALA A 209 -16.33 -11.99 15.70
N GLU A 210 -15.97 -12.71 16.76
CA GLU A 210 -14.62 -12.69 17.31
C GLU A 210 -13.59 -13.26 16.31
N CYS A 211 -13.88 -14.37 15.64
CA CYS A 211 -13.01 -14.90 14.59
C CYS A 211 -12.78 -13.88 13.47
N TYR A 212 -13.84 -13.21 12.99
CA TYR A 212 -13.73 -12.20 11.94
C TYR A 212 -12.97 -10.95 12.42
N ARG A 213 -13.19 -10.53 13.67
CA ARG A 213 -12.43 -9.44 14.30
C ARG A 213 -10.95 -9.75 14.40
N GLN A 214 -10.55 -10.99 14.64
CA GLN A 214 -9.14 -11.38 14.70
C GLN A 214 -8.51 -11.48 13.30
N ALA A 215 -9.26 -11.93 12.30
CA ALA A 215 -8.78 -12.09 10.93
C ALA A 215 -8.23 -10.80 10.30
N GLN A 216 -8.74 -9.62 10.71
CA GLN A 216 -8.25 -8.32 10.21
C GLN A 216 -6.80 -8.02 10.62
N PHE A 217 -6.26 -8.68 11.67
CA PHE A 217 -4.89 -8.48 12.12
C PHE A 217 -3.89 -9.47 11.48
N GLU A 218 -4.38 -10.44 10.71
CA GLU A 218 -3.57 -11.54 10.18
C GLU A 218 -2.42 -11.02 9.28
N ALA A 219 -2.67 -10.02 8.44
CA ALA A 219 -1.62 -9.44 7.60
C ALA A 219 -0.48 -8.84 8.44
N TRP A 220 -0.79 -8.13 9.54
CA TRP A 220 0.23 -7.59 10.44
C TRP A 220 0.97 -8.68 11.22
N ASP A 221 0.28 -9.74 11.62
CA ASP A 221 0.92 -10.88 12.28
C ASP A 221 1.89 -11.61 11.34
N LEU A 222 1.54 -11.76 10.06
CA LEU A 222 2.43 -12.31 9.03
C LEU A 222 3.63 -11.38 8.75
N LEU A 223 3.39 -10.08 8.55
CA LEU A 223 4.43 -9.08 8.31
C LEU A 223 5.43 -8.97 9.47
N SER A 224 4.93 -9.07 10.70
CA SER A 224 5.77 -9.02 11.92
C SER A 224 6.44 -10.35 12.26
N GLY A 225 6.12 -11.43 11.54
CA GLY A 225 6.65 -12.78 11.79
C GLY A 225 6.06 -13.46 13.04
N ARG A 226 4.97 -12.92 13.62
CA ARG A 226 4.22 -13.60 14.69
C ARG A 226 3.53 -14.86 14.17
N GLN A 227 3.10 -14.83 12.91
CA GLN A 227 2.58 -15.97 12.17
C GLN A 227 3.44 -16.24 10.94
N LEU A 228 3.59 -17.52 10.57
CA LEU A 228 4.37 -17.99 9.41
C LEU A 228 5.72 -17.24 9.22
N PRO A 229 6.65 -17.30 10.19
CA PRO A 229 7.93 -16.57 10.11
C PRO A 229 8.77 -16.93 8.88
N GLY A 230 8.53 -18.09 8.26
CA GLY A 230 9.14 -18.48 6.99
C GLY A 230 8.80 -17.57 5.79
N LEU A 231 7.86 -16.64 5.93
CA LEU A 231 7.61 -15.58 4.93
C LEU A 231 8.63 -14.43 5.00
N GLY A 232 9.53 -14.44 5.98
CA GLY A 232 10.56 -13.40 6.16
C GLY A 232 10.18 -12.29 7.13
N GLY A 233 8.98 -12.35 7.72
CA GLY A 233 8.49 -11.36 8.69
C GLY A 233 9.37 -11.30 9.94
N ARG A 234 9.60 -10.09 10.47
CA ARG A 234 10.42 -9.86 11.68
C ARG A 234 9.77 -8.77 12.53
N SER A 235 10.05 -8.76 13.83
CA SER A 235 9.67 -7.64 14.70
C SER A 235 10.37 -6.36 14.24
N VAL A 236 9.65 -5.48 13.54
CA VAL A 236 10.23 -4.23 13.02
C VAL A 236 9.85 -3.05 13.92
N SER A 237 10.85 -2.44 14.56
CA SER A 237 10.72 -1.10 15.13
C SER A 237 10.48 -0.10 13.98
N GLY A 238 9.24 0.35 13.79
CA GLY A 238 8.89 1.35 12.77
C GLY A 238 7.54 1.16 12.08
N CYS A 239 6.85 0.03 12.26
CA CYS A 239 5.44 -0.09 11.86
C CYS A 239 4.56 0.62 12.90
N VAL A 240 3.97 1.75 12.55
CA VAL A 240 2.99 2.46 13.38
C VAL A 240 1.60 1.99 12.97
N GLY A 241 0.84 1.37 13.89
CA GLY A 241 -0.53 0.93 13.56
C GLY A 241 -1.24 -0.06 14.49
N ARG A 242 -0.60 -0.64 15.52
CA ARG A 242 -1.33 -1.53 16.44
C ARG A 242 -1.89 -0.75 17.64
N GLN A 243 -3.15 -0.33 17.54
CA GLN A 243 -3.91 0.05 18.74
C GLN A 243 -4.37 -1.24 19.42
N LEU A 244 -3.55 -1.75 20.34
CA LEU A 244 -3.98 -2.77 21.30
C LEU A 244 -4.98 -2.08 22.24
N LEU A 245 -6.28 -2.20 21.97
CA LEU A 245 -7.27 -1.98 23.01
C LEU A 245 -7.12 -3.13 24.02
N PRO A 246 -6.92 -2.83 25.32
CA PRO A 246 -6.97 -3.85 26.36
C PRO A 246 -8.38 -4.46 26.43
N PRO A 247 -8.52 -5.68 27.01
CA PRO A 247 -9.80 -6.39 27.11
C PRO A 247 -10.88 -5.61 27.86
#